data_AF-A0A4Q6DUZ7-F1
#
_entry.id   AF-A0A4Q6DUZ7-F1
#
_cell.length_a   1.000
_cell.length_b   1.000
_cell.length_c   1.000
_cell.angle_alpha   90.00
_cell.angle_beta   90.00
_cell.angle_gamma   90.00
#
_symmetry.space_group_name_H-M   'P 1'
#
loop_
_entity.id
_entity.type
_entity.pdbx_description
1 polymer ?
#
loop_
_entity_poly.entity_id
_entity_poly.type
_entity_poly.pdbx_seq_one_letter_code
_entity_poly.pdbx_strand_id
1 'polypeptide(L)'
;MSLKSKKIFLALSVIVPFLFYCLYYYGMMVSNAPYKFNEFQYIVFEYGMGDSLVNKYNSKTHDYQYVNASDKLVKTKLKLNKDDLLYLH
;
A
#
# COMPACT_ATOMS: atom_id res chain seq x y z
N MET A 1 -12.92 -29.50 41.47
CA MET A 1 -12.91 -28.29 40.60
C MET A 1 -14.22 -27.54 40.77
N SER A 2 -14.16 -26.23 40.99
CA SER A 2 -15.35 -25.36 41.01
C SER A 2 -15.99 -25.26 39.63
N LEU A 3 -17.31 -25.08 39.57
CA LEU A 3 -18.08 -24.88 38.33
C LEU A 3 -17.54 -23.71 37.49
N LYS A 4 -17.06 -22.66 38.16
CA LYS A 4 -16.42 -21.50 37.52
C LYS A 4 -15.14 -21.89 36.78
N SER A 5 -14.28 -22.71 37.40
CA SER A 5 -13.05 -23.20 36.77
C SER A 5 -13.31 -24.08 35.56
N LYS A 6 -14.35 -24.94 35.60
CA LYS A 6 -14.75 -25.75 34.43
C LYS A 6 -15.22 -24.89 33.24
N LYS A 7 -16.01 -23.84 33.49
CA LYS A 7 -16.44 -22.88 32.45
C LYS A 7 -15.26 -22.14 31.82
N ILE A 8 -14.34 -21.65 32.65
CA ILE A 8 -13.13 -20.94 32.18
C ILE A 8 -12.25 -21.87 31.34
N PHE A 9 -12.05 -23.11 31.82
CA PHE A 9 -11.26 -24.11 31.09
C PHE A 9 -11.87 -24.43 29.72
N LEU A 10 -13.18 -24.64 29.66
CA LEU A 10 -13.89 -24.90 28.40
C LEU A 10 -13.74 -23.73 27.42
N ALA A 11 -13.94 -22.49 27.90
CA ALA A 11 -13.80 -21.31 27.06
C ALA A 11 -12.36 -21.17 26.52
N LEU A 12 -11.35 -21.33 27.39
CA LEU A 12 -9.95 -21.26 26.98
C LEU A 12 -9.57 -22.37 25.99
N SER A 13 -10.11 -23.59 26.14
CA SER A 13 -9.83 -24.70 25.22
C SER A 13 -10.30 -24.47 23.79
N VAL A 14 -11.21 -23.52 23.57
CA VAL A 14 -11.68 -23.13 22.23
C VAL A 14 -11.00 -21.85 21.77
N ILE A 15 -10.95 -20.83 22.64
CA ILE A 15 -10.42 -19.51 22.30
C ILE A 15 -8.92 -19.57 22.00
N VAL A 16 -8.15 -20.31 22.80
CA VAL A 16 -6.70 -20.38 22.65
C VAL A 16 -6.29 -20.99 21.29
N PRO A 17 -6.72 -22.20 20.90
CA PRO A 17 -6.36 -22.75 19.59
C PRO A 17 -6.92 -21.92 18.42
N PHE A 18 -8.08 -21.30 18.58
CA PHE A 18 -8.63 -20.39 17.57
C PHE A 18 -7.74 -19.17 17.35
N LEU A 19 -7.30 -18.50 18.43
CA LEU A 19 -6.38 -17.37 18.33
C LEU A 19 -5.03 -17.78 17.73
N PHE A 20 -4.48 -18.93 18.13
CA PHE A 20 -3.26 -19.46 17.52
C PHE A 20 -3.42 -19.68 16.01
N TYR A 21 -4.53 -20.26 15.57
CA TYR A 21 -4.83 -20.45 14.17
C TYR A 21 -4.92 -19.13 13.41
N CYS A 22 -5.66 -18.15 13.94
CA CYS A 22 -5.78 -16.83 13.33
C CYS A 22 -4.42 -16.14 13.20
N LEU A 23 -3.61 -16.13 14.26
CA LEU A 23 -2.29 -15.50 14.25
C LEU A 23 -1.35 -16.17 13.23
N TYR A 24 -1.35 -17.50 13.16
CA TYR A 24 -0.53 -18.22 12.20
C TYR A 24 -0.97 -17.95 10.75
N TYR A 25 -2.26 -18.11 10.45
CA TYR A 25 -2.79 -17.95 9.09
C TYR A 25 -2.65 -16.52 8.58
N TYR A 26 -3.14 -15.54 9.35
CA TYR A 26 -3.08 -14.13 8.94
C TYR A 26 -1.68 -13.55 9.07
N GLY A 27 -0.87 -14.00 10.05
CA GLY A 27 0.53 -13.60 10.17
C GLY A 27 1.37 -14.01 8.97
N MET A 28 1.17 -15.24 8.46
CA MET A 28 1.81 -15.67 7.21
C MET A 28 1.28 -14.91 5.99
N MET A 29 -0.01 -14.60 5.94
CA MET A 29 -0.59 -13.80 4.85
C MET A 29 0.01 -12.39 4.80
N VAL A 30 0.13 -11.71 5.95
CA VAL A 30 0.74 -10.37 6.06
C VAL A 30 2.23 -10.41 5.73
N SER A 31 2.94 -11.45 6.17
CA SER A 31 4.38 -11.60 5.89
C SER A 31 4.69 -11.87 4.42
N ASN A 32 3.79 -12.57 3.73
CA ASN A 32 3.89 -12.89 2.30
C ASN A 32 3.09 -11.92 1.41
N ALA A 33 2.52 -10.85 1.96
CA ALA A 33 1.77 -9.91 1.18
C ALA A 33 2.70 -9.25 0.13
N PRO A 34 2.34 -9.28 -1.17
CA PRO A 34 3.21 -8.82 -2.25
C PRO A 34 3.51 -7.33 -2.23
N TYR A 35 2.80 -6.55 -1.42
CA TYR A 35 2.96 -5.10 -1.29
C TYR A 35 3.38 -4.75 0.13
N LYS A 36 4.66 -4.94 0.44
CA LYS A 36 5.25 -4.30 1.61
C LYS A 36 5.27 -2.81 1.33
N PHE A 37 4.32 -2.07 1.88
CA PHE A 37 4.33 -0.61 1.84
C PHE A 37 5.67 -0.03 2.36
N ASN A 38 6.39 -0.77 3.22
CA ASN A 38 7.74 -0.43 3.66
C ASN A 38 8.81 -0.46 2.54
N GLU A 39 8.56 -1.18 1.45
CA GLU A 39 9.42 -1.23 0.26
C GLU A 39 9.00 -0.19 -0.80
N PHE A 40 7.92 0.56 -0.57
CA PHE A 40 7.50 1.64 -1.44
C PHE A 40 8.47 2.83 -1.32
N GLN A 41 9.36 2.98 -2.30
CA GLN A 41 10.38 4.03 -2.30
C GLN A 41 9.91 5.29 -3.04
N TYR A 42 9.33 5.13 -4.23
CA TYR A 42 8.84 6.22 -5.07
C TYR A 42 7.97 5.69 -6.22
N ILE A 43 7.15 6.55 -6.81
CA ILE A 43 6.37 6.28 -8.03
C ILE A 43 7.07 6.94 -9.21
N VAL A 44 7.13 6.21 -10.32
CA VAL A 44 7.42 6.76 -11.65
C VAL A 44 6.21 6.51 -12.53
N PHE A 45 5.69 7.56 -13.15
CA PHE A 45 4.57 7.47 -14.08
C PHE A 45 4.96 8.10 -15.41
N GLU A 46 4.83 7.34 -16.50
CA GLU A 46 5.09 7.82 -17.84
C GLU A 46 3.89 7.48 -18.72
N TYR A 47 3.37 8.48 -19.46
CA TYR A 47 2.19 8.33 -20.30
C TYR A 47 2.22 9.29 -21.49
N GLY A 48 1.55 8.92 -22.57
CA GLY A 48 1.47 9.72 -23.78
C GLY A 48 0.83 8.94 -24.92
N MET A 49 0.80 9.54 -26.12
CA MET A 49 0.21 8.90 -27.29
C MET A 49 1.29 8.19 -28.13
N GLY A 50 1.00 6.95 -28.53
CA GLY A 50 1.89 6.12 -29.35
C GLY A 50 3.21 5.82 -28.64
N ASP A 51 4.31 5.92 -29.37
CA ASP A 51 5.67 5.66 -28.85
C ASP A 51 6.24 6.83 -28.02
N SER A 52 5.46 7.90 -27.83
CA SER A 52 5.92 9.13 -27.19
C SER A 52 5.37 9.24 -25.76
N LEU A 53 6.13 8.71 -24.78
CA LEU A 53 5.85 8.90 -23.35
C LEU A 53 6.33 10.28 -22.87
N VAL A 54 5.79 11.34 -23.46
CA VAL A 54 6.21 12.73 -23.19
C VAL A 54 5.83 13.23 -21.81
N ASN A 55 4.78 12.68 -21.19
CA ASN A 55 4.40 13.08 -19.84
C ASN A 55 5.06 12.14 -18.84
N LYS A 56 5.83 12.70 -17.91
CA LYS A 56 6.65 11.94 -16.96
C LYS A 56 6.55 12.54 -15.56
N TYR A 57 6.42 11.70 -14.55
CA TYR A 57 6.45 12.10 -13.15
C TYR A 57 7.37 11.19 -12.35
N ASN A 58 8.18 11.77 -11.47
CA ASN A 58 9.02 11.04 -10.52
C ASN A 58 8.82 11.60 -9.11
N SER A 59 8.22 10.80 -8.21
CA SER A 59 7.94 11.25 -6.84
C SER A 59 9.19 11.37 -5.96
N LYS A 60 10.33 10.78 -6.37
CA LYS A 60 11.61 10.89 -5.64
C LYS A 60 12.28 12.24 -5.87
N THR A 61 12.31 12.71 -7.12
CA THR A 61 12.95 13.99 -7.49
C THR A 61 11.96 15.15 -7.57
N HIS A 62 10.67 14.84 -7.47
CA HIS A 62 9.55 15.74 -7.75
C HIS A 62 9.53 16.28 -9.18
N ASP A 63 10.26 15.67 -10.11
CA ASP A 63 10.26 16.12 -11.51
C ASP A 63 8.93 15.75 -12.17
N TYR A 64 8.31 16.76 -12.77
CA TYR A 64 7.09 16.61 -13.54
C TYR A 64 7.24 17.26 -14.90
N GLN A 65 6.98 16.48 -15.95
CA GLN A 65 7.01 16.89 -17.33
C GLN A 65 5.64 16.62 -17.94
N TYR A 66 5.06 17.61 -18.62
CA TYR A 66 3.80 17.45 -19.32
C TYR A 66 3.70 18.35 -20.55
N VAL A 67 2.82 18.00 -21.49
CA VAL A 67 2.45 18.86 -22.62
C VAL A 67 1.24 19.69 -22.23
N ASN A 68 1.34 21.01 -22.35
CA ASN A 68 0.24 21.92 -22.03
C ASN A 68 -0.72 22.11 -23.22
N ALA A 69 -1.82 22.83 -23.01
CA ALA A 69 -2.83 23.09 -24.05
C ALA A 69 -2.30 23.90 -25.26
N SER A 70 -1.12 24.49 -25.16
CA SER A 70 -0.44 25.19 -26.26
C SER A 70 0.60 24.31 -26.96
N ASP A 71 0.55 23.00 -26.74
CA ASP A 71 1.45 22.00 -27.32
C ASP A 71 2.93 22.20 -26.96
N LYS A 72 3.18 22.82 -25.79
CA LYS A 72 4.53 23.05 -25.27
C LYS A 72 4.86 22.05 -24.18
N LEU A 73 6.09 21.53 -24.23
CA LEU A 73 6.66 20.70 -23.17
C LEU A 73 7.05 21.57 -21.98
N VAL A 74 6.36 21.38 -20.86
CA VAL A 74 6.62 22.07 -19.60
C VAL A 74 7.33 21.12 -18.64
N LYS A 75 8.39 21.60 -17.99
CA LYS A 75 9.10 20.91 -16.91
C LYS A 75 8.94 21.72 -15.64
N THR A 76 8.49 21.08 -14.57
CA THR A 76 8.24 21.71 -13.28
C THR A 76 8.53 20.74 -12.13
N LYS A 77 8.48 21.25 -10.90
CA LYS A 77 8.53 20.45 -9.69
C LYS A 77 7.13 20.27 -9.11
N LEU A 78 6.68 19.03 -8.96
CA LEU A 78 5.40 18.67 -8.37
C LEU A 78 5.63 17.78 -7.15
N LYS A 79 5.29 18.28 -5.97
CA LYS A 79 5.32 17.53 -4.72
C LYS A 79 3.89 17.14 -4.35
N LEU A 80 3.58 15.84 -4.43
CA LEU A 80 2.31 15.29 -3.99
C LEU A 80 2.39 15.01 -2.48
N ASN A 81 1.36 15.42 -1.74
CA ASN A 81 1.23 15.06 -0.34
C ASN A 81 0.58 13.68 -0.19
N LYS A 82 0.59 13.14 1.03
CA LYS A 82 -0.02 11.83 1.32
C LYS A 82 -1.50 11.78 0.94
N ASP A 83 -2.22 12.87 1.14
CA ASP A 83 -3.63 12.98 0.79
C ASP A 83 -3.84 12.99 -0.73
N ASP A 84 -2.96 13.64 -1.50
CA ASP A 84 -3.02 13.65 -2.97
C ASP A 84 -2.73 12.26 -3.56
N LEU A 85 -1.82 11.52 -2.93
CA LEU A 85 -1.48 10.14 -3.33
C LEU A 85 -2.62 9.15 -3.05
N LEU A 86 -3.48 9.42 -2.06
CA LEU A 86 -4.65 8.60 -1.75
C LEU A 86 -5.65 8.58 -2.91
N TYR A 87 -5.78 9.68 -3.65
CA TYR A 87 -6.69 9.81 -4.80
C TYR A 87 -6.07 9.37 -6.13
N LEU A 88 -4.79 8.96 -6.14
CA LEU A 88 -4.14 8.39 -7.31
C LEU A 88 -4.38 6.87 -7.46
N HIS A 89 -4.93 6.21 -6.44
CA HIS A 89 -5.31 4.79 -6.42
C HIS A 89 -6.75 4.60 -6.91
#